data_AF-A0A496NC25-F1
#
_entry.id   AF-A0A496NC25-F1
#
_cell.length_a   1.000
_cell.length_b   1.000
_cell.length_c   1.000
_cell.angle_alpha   90.00
_cell.angle_beta   90.00
_cell.angle_gamma   90.00
#
_symmetry.space_group_name_H-M   'P 1'
#
loop_
_entity.id
_entity.type
_entity.pdbx_description
1 polymer ?
#
loop_
_entity_poly.entity_id
_entity_poly.type
_entity_poly.pdbx_seq_one_letter_code
_entity_poly.pdbx_strand_id
1 'polypeptide(L)'
;MKNLLSGLLLSCLFVSQVSAYTIEITEPEKSRAYHRFAQSIDVQTKVRPDLQEGYTTAVLLNDKVVIDGNQGSIATDDLVAGEYVISAIIMDKNAKTVAKDSKTVYIIQNNAWHKKKQAAINERKAYDELPLYKKLAIGINPKKQAPPKVNQNTPTWEIQQRQMGLIK
;
A
#
# COMPACT_ATOMS: atom_id res chain seq x y z
N MET A 1 -0.81 -65.62 -26.59
CA MET A 1 0.43 -64.84 -26.50
C MET A 1 0.05 -63.38 -26.24
N LYS A 2 0.57 -62.79 -25.15
CA LYS A 2 0.83 -61.35 -24.87
C LYS A 2 -0.40 -60.40 -24.90
N ASN A 3 -0.97 -60.00 -23.75
CA ASN A 3 -0.61 -58.85 -22.86
C ASN A 3 -0.83 -57.49 -23.57
N LEU A 4 -1.39 -56.40 -23.04
CA LEU A 4 -1.27 -55.66 -21.75
C LEU A 4 -2.39 -54.57 -21.77
N LEU A 5 -3.14 -54.31 -20.68
CA LEU A 5 -3.07 -53.11 -19.79
C LEU A 5 -3.21 -51.74 -20.51
N SER A 6 -3.91 -50.71 -20.04
CA SER A 6 -4.65 -50.35 -18.83
C SER A 6 -5.38 -49.04 -19.20
N GLY A 7 -6.64 -48.78 -18.86
CA GLY A 7 -7.02 -48.31 -17.53
C GLY A 7 -6.37 -46.97 -17.18
N LEU A 8 -6.90 -45.84 -17.67
CA LEU A 8 -6.54 -44.51 -17.16
C LEU A 8 -7.82 -43.73 -16.82
N LEU A 9 -8.42 -44.05 -15.68
CA LEU A 9 -9.42 -43.21 -15.04
C LEU A 9 -8.69 -42.07 -14.34
N LEU A 10 -8.73 -40.89 -14.93
CA LEU A 10 -8.26 -39.66 -14.32
C LEU A 10 -9.29 -39.23 -13.26
N SER A 11 -9.13 -39.68 -12.02
CA SER A 11 -9.89 -39.17 -10.89
C SER A 11 -9.37 -37.78 -10.52
N CYS A 12 -10.18 -36.75 -10.78
CA CYS A 12 -10.00 -35.43 -10.20
C CYS A 12 -10.17 -35.52 -8.68
N LEU A 13 -9.08 -35.67 -7.95
CA LEU A 13 -9.04 -35.47 -6.51
C LEU A 13 -9.15 -33.96 -6.23
N PHE A 14 -10.37 -33.46 -6.09
CA PHE A 14 -10.60 -32.25 -5.32
C PHE A 14 -10.30 -32.59 -3.86
N VAL A 15 -9.05 -32.40 -3.46
CA VAL A 15 -8.69 -32.39 -2.04
C VAL A 15 -9.33 -31.13 -1.46
N SER A 16 -10.54 -31.28 -0.92
CA SER A 16 -11.05 -30.31 0.06
C SER A 16 -10.17 -30.48 1.31
N GLN A 17 -9.09 -29.70 1.39
CA GLN A 17 -8.42 -29.49 2.66
C GLN A 17 -9.44 -28.79 3.56
N VAL A 18 -10.13 -29.57 4.39
CA VAL A 18 -10.82 -29.07 5.56
C VAL A 18 -9.72 -28.57 6.48
N SER A 19 -9.31 -27.32 6.30
CA SER A 19 -8.36 -26.67 7.21
C SER A 19 -9.06 -26.56 8.57
N ALA A 20 -8.44 -27.08 9.63
CA ALA A 20 -8.96 -26.98 10.99
C ALA A 20 -9.14 -25.51 11.45
N TYR A 21 -8.50 -24.58 10.74
CA TYR A 21 -8.53 -23.15 11.00
C TYR A 21 -9.13 -22.40 9.80
N THR A 22 -9.84 -21.33 10.12
CA THR A 22 -10.30 -20.32 9.18
C THR A 22 -9.74 -18.96 9.59
N ILE A 23 -9.43 -18.15 8.57
CA ILE A 23 -9.07 -16.74 8.72
C ILE A 23 -9.96 -15.93 7.79
N GLU A 24 -10.42 -14.78 8.26
CA GLU A 24 -11.28 -13.87 7.49
C GLU A 24 -10.77 -12.44 7.68
N ILE A 25 -10.56 -11.73 6.58
CA ILE A 25 -10.24 -10.30 6.60
C ILE A 25 -11.52 -9.53 6.90
N THR A 26 -11.64 -8.98 8.11
CA THR A 26 -12.80 -8.17 8.52
C THR A 26 -12.70 -6.73 8.02
N GLU A 27 -11.50 -6.17 7.98
CA GLU A 27 -11.22 -4.86 7.39
C GLU A 27 -10.05 -5.00 6.39
N PRO A 28 -10.20 -4.53 5.14
CA PRO A 28 -11.40 -3.91 4.56
C PRO A 28 -12.55 -4.90 4.37
N GLU A 29 -13.79 -4.51 4.72
CA GLU A 29 -14.97 -5.39 4.55
C GLU A 29 -15.21 -5.74 3.07
N LYS A 30 -15.02 -4.77 2.17
CA LYS A 30 -15.23 -4.90 0.72
C LYS A 30 -14.06 -4.31 -0.04
N SER A 31 -13.93 -4.70 -1.30
CA SER A 31 -12.97 -4.09 -2.22
C SER A 31 -13.13 -2.57 -2.23
N ARG A 32 -12.07 -1.86 -1.82
CA ARG A 32 -12.07 -0.41 -1.60
C ARG A 32 -10.85 0.25 -2.24
N ALA A 33 -11.03 1.50 -2.67
CA ALA A 33 -9.96 2.34 -3.13
C ALA A 33 -9.42 3.27 -2.04
N TYR A 34 -8.10 3.46 -2.01
CA TYR A 34 -7.37 4.30 -1.06
C TYR A 34 -6.55 5.35 -1.82
N HIS A 35 -6.51 6.57 -1.27
CA HIS A 35 -5.77 7.67 -1.89
C HIS A 35 -4.38 7.81 -1.29
N ARG A 36 -3.34 7.60 -2.10
CA ARG A 36 -1.98 8.00 -1.75
C ARG A 36 -1.82 9.52 -1.85
N PHE A 37 -1.16 10.23 -0.94
CA PHE A 37 -0.37 9.82 0.22
C PHE A 37 -1.12 10.04 1.55
N ALA A 38 -2.45 10.11 1.52
CA ALA A 38 -3.24 10.65 2.64
C ALA A 38 -3.90 9.58 3.50
N GLN A 39 -3.99 8.34 3.01
CA GLN A 39 -4.72 7.26 3.67
C GLN A 39 -3.83 6.05 3.86
N SER A 40 -3.83 5.47 5.06
CA SER A 40 -3.34 4.12 5.29
C SER A 40 -4.44 3.10 5.04
N ILE A 41 -4.04 1.85 4.80
CA ILE A 41 -4.96 0.72 4.75
C ILE A 41 -4.88 0.02 6.09
N ASP A 42 -5.93 0.14 6.90
CA ASP A 42 -6.04 -0.64 8.12
C ASP A 42 -6.52 -2.04 7.76
N VAL A 43 -5.83 -3.05 8.29
CA VAL A 43 -6.15 -4.45 8.07
C VAL A 43 -6.49 -5.08 9.40
N GLN A 44 -7.62 -5.79 9.44
CA GLN A 44 -8.01 -6.59 10.59
C GLN A 44 -8.48 -7.96 10.11
N THR A 45 -8.11 -8.98 10.86
CA THR A 45 -8.42 -10.37 10.53
C THR A 45 -8.96 -11.09 11.75
N LYS A 46 -9.91 -11.98 11.52
CA LYS A 46 -10.50 -12.84 12.53
C LYS A 46 -10.11 -14.27 12.26
N VAL A 47 -9.58 -14.94 13.28
CA VAL A 47 -9.16 -16.33 13.22
C VAL A 47 -10.11 -17.18 14.07
N ARG A 48 -10.48 -18.36 13.56
CA ARG A 48 -11.31 -19.33 14.30
C ARG A 48 -10.85 -20.76 13.98
N PRO A 49 -10.75 -21.65 14.99
CA PRO A 49 -10.71 -21.38 16.43
C PRO A 49 -9.41 -20.64 16.84
N ASP A 50 -9.23 -20.34 18.13
CA ASP A 50 -8.01 -19.70 18.62
C ASP A 50 -6.76 -20.52 18.27
N LEU A 51 -5.68 -19.82 17.90
CA LEU A 51 -4.45 -20.45 17.45
C LEU A 51 -3.74 -21.16 18.60
N GLN A 52 -3.35 -22.40 18.34
CA GLN A 52 -2.49 -23.16 19.23
C GLN A 52 -1.03 -22.71 19.09
N GLU A 53 -0.22 -23.03 20.09
CA GLU A 53 1.22 -22.72 20.07
C GLU A 53 1.90 -23.31 18.83
N GLY A 54 2.75 -22.50 18.19
CA GLY A 54 3.42 -22.85 16.94
C GLY A 54 2.65 -22.50 15.67
N TYR A 55 1.40 -22.02 15.75
CA TYR A 55 0.72 -21.39 14.62
C TYR A 55 0.86 -19.86 14.69
N THR A 56 1.02 -19.23 13.53
CA THR A 56 1.20 -17.78 13.42
C THR A 56 0.35 -17.19 12.31
N THR A 57 -0.06 -15.93 12.44
CA THR A 57 -0.70 -15.18 11.37
C THR A 57 0.26 -14.16 10.73
N ALA A 58 0.04 -13.91 9.46
CA ALA A 58 0.68 -12.80 8.75
C ALA A 58 -0.28 -12.21 7.71
N VAL A 59 -0.09 -10.93 7.41
CA VAL A 59 -0.74 -10.25 6.29
C VAL A 59 0.30 -9.96 5.21
N LEU A 60 -0.07 -10.27 3.98
CA LEU A 60 0.73 -10.07 2.80
C LEU A 60 0.07 -9.05 1.89
N LEU A 61 0.89 -8.24 1.23
CA LEU A 61 0.51 -7.38 0.13
C LEU A 61 1.24 -7.87 -1.12
N ASN A 62 0.50 -8.35 -2.13
CA ASN A 62 1.07 -8.99 -3.33
C ASN A 62 2.16 -10.02 -2.99
N ASP A 63 1.81 -10.97 -2.11
CA ASP A 63 2.67 -12.06 -1.63
C ASP A 63 3.92 -11.64 -0.83
N LYS A 64 4.05 -10.37 -0.45
CA LYS A 64 5.08 -9.89 0.48
C LYS A 64 4.48 -9.64 1.85
N VAL A 65 5.10 -10.20 2.90
CA VAL A 65 4.70 -9.92 4.29
C VAL A 65 4.87 -8.44 4.61
N VAL A 66 3.79 -7.83 5.12
CA VAL A 66 3.75 -6.41 5.52
C VAL A 66 3.34 -6.22 6.97
N ILE A 67 2.63 -7.19 7.55
CA ILE A 67 2.23 -7.17 8.97
C ILE A 67 2.43 -8.58 9.53
N ASP A 68 3.15 -8.67 10.64
CA ASP A 68 3.18 -9.87 11.47
C ASP A 68 2.01 -9.82 12.46
N GLY A 69 1.17 -10.84 12.46
CA GLY A 69 -0.04 -10.89 13.29
C GLY A 69 -1.34 -10.72 12.51
N ASN A 70 -2.41 -10.40 13.25
CA ASN A 70 -3.80 -10.41 12.76
C ASN A 70 -4.38 -9.00 12.51
N GLN A 71 -3.67 -7.94 12.88
CA GLN A 71 -4.09 -6.56 12.68
C GLN A 71 -2.90 -5.64 12.46
N GLY A 72 -3.08 -4.59 11.67
CA GLY A 72 -2.05 -3.57 11.45
C GLY A 72 -2.48 -2.52 10.42
N SER A 73 -1.55 -1.65 10.05
CA SER A 73 -1.79 -0.57 9.09
C SER A 73 -0.70 -0.55 8.04
N ILE A 74 -1.08 -0.45 6.77
CA ILE A 74 -0.17 -0.41 5.62
C ILE A 74 -0.16 1.03 5.09
N ALA A 75 1.02 1.65 5.06
CA ALA A 75 1.18 2.98 4.48
C ALA A 75 1.09 2.93 2.94
N THR A 76 0.42 3.92 2.34
CA THR A 76 0.24 4.01 0.87
C THR A 76 1.22 4.97 0.20
N ASP A 77 2.16 5.51 0.96
CA ASP A 77 3.16 6.47 0.49
C ASP A 77 4.09 5.88 -0.56
N ASP A 78 4.65 4.70 -0.26
CA ASP A 78 5.58 4.00 -1.14
C ASP A 78 4.87 3.12 -2.19
N LEU A 79 3.54 3.02 -2.14
CA LEU A 79 2.77 2.25 -3.10
C LEU A 79 2.52 3.04 -4.40
N VAL A 80 2.64 2.34 -5.52
CA VAL A 80 2.29 2.88 -6.85
C VAL A 80 0.77 2.83 -7.01
N ALA A 81 0.20 3.72 -7.81
CA ALA A 81 -1.23 3.64 -8.13
C ALA A 81 -1.50 2.36 -8.94
N GLY A 82 -2.48 1.58 -8.51
CA GLY A 82 -2.77 0.28 -9.11
C GLY A 82 -3.58 -0.64 -8.21
N GLU A 83 -3.72 -1.88 -8.66
CA GLU A 83 -4.41 -2.95 -7.95
C GLU A 83 -3.43 -3.69 -7.02
N TYR A 84 -3.89 -4.00 -5.82
CA TYR A 84 -3.15 -4.78 -4.84
C TYR A 84 -4.05 -5.84 -4.23
N VAL A 85 -3.46 -6.99 -3.91
CA VAL A 85 -4.13 -8.09 -3.21
C VAL A 85 -3.57 -8.16 -1.80
N ILE A 86 -4.44 -7.96 -0.82
CA ILE A 86 -4.16 -8.22 0.59
C ILE A 86 -4.53 -9.66 0.87
N SER A 87 -3.58 -10.45 1.38
CA SER A 87 -3.82 -11.82 1.81
C SER A 87 -3.56 -11.96 3.29
N ALA A 88 -4.49 -12.56 4.02
CA ALA A 88 -4.26 -12.97 5.40
C ALA A 88 -4.02 -14.47 5.42
N ILE A 89 -2.93 -14.91 6.05
CA ILE A 89 -2.57 -16.33 6.13
C ILE A 89 -2.40 -16.80 7.56
N ILE A 90 -2.69 -18.08 7.78
CA ILE A 90 -2.27 -18.84 8.96
C ILE A 90 -1.17 -19.78 8.52
N MET A 91 -0.04 -19.76 9.24
CA MET A 91 1.09 -20.65 9.04
C MET A 91 1.21 -21.62 10.22
N ASP A 92 1.61 -22.87 9.92
CA ASP A 92 2.00 -23.83 10.94
C ASP A 92 3.44 -23.60 11.42
N LYS A 93 3.90 -24.44 12.35
CA LYS A 93 5.27 -24.42 12.88
C LYS A 93 6.38 -24.62 11.85
N ASN A 94 6.05 -25.07 10.64
CA ASN A 94 6.97 -25.28 9.53
C ASN A 94 6.84 -24.16 8.47
N ALA A 95 6.19 -23.05 8.82
CA ALA A 95 5.87 -21.94 7.91
C ALA A 95 5.00 -22.34 6.70
N LYS A 96 4.25 -23.44 6.79
CA LYS A 96 3.32 -23.86 5.73
C LYS A 96 1.99 -23.16 5.91
N THR A 97 1.47 -22.55 4.84
CA THR A 97 0.13 -21.95 4.85
C THR A 97 -0.95 -23.03 5.02
N VAL A 98 -1.78 -22.86 6.06
CA VAL A 98 -2.89 -23.76 6.42
C VAL A 98 -4.25 -23.17 6.05
N ALA A 99 -4.38 -21.85 6.15
CA ALA A 99 -5.58 -21.12 5.72
C ALA A 99 -5.16 -19.79 5.09
N LYS A 100 -5.96 -19.31 4.14
CA LYS A 100 -5.75 -18.05 3.44
C LYS A 100 -7.09 -17.40 3.15
N ASP A 101 -7.17 -16.10 3.38
CA ASP A 101 -8.22 -15.24 2.84
C ASP A 101 -7.58 -14.10 2.04
N SER A 102 -8.28 -13.57 1.05
CA SER A 102 -7.72 -12.57 0.14
C SER A 102 -8.74 -11.54 -0.29
N LYS A 103 -8.34 -10.26 -0.28
CA LYS A 103 -9.15 -9.14 -0.72
C LYS A 103 -8.36 -8.21 -1.62
N THR A 104 -9.00 -7.76 -2.70
CA THR A 104 -8.44 -6.75 -3.60
C THR A 104 -8.68 -5.35 -3.03
N VAL A 105 -7.66 -4.51 -3.10
CA VAL A 105 -7.74 -3.08 -2.83
C VAL A 105 -7.11 -2.31 -3.97
N TYR A 106 -7.55 -1.08 -4.17
CA TYR A 106 -7.02 -0.21 -5.22
C TYR A 106 -6.33 1.00 -4.61
N ILE A 107 -5.14 1.33 -5.10
CA ILE A 107 -4.44 2.56 -4.76
C ILE A 107 -4.65 3.56 -5.88
N ILE A 108 -5.24 4.70 -5.55
CA ILE A 108 -5.49 5.79 -6.49
C ILE A 108 -4.59 6.97 -6.11
N GLN A 109 -4.02 7.61 -7.13
CA GLN A 109 -3.23 8.82 -6.97
C GLN A 109 -4.11 10.00 -6.54
N ASN A 110 -3.76 10.68 -5.45
CA ASN A 110 -4.45 11.91 -5.08
C ASN A 110 -4.05 13.06 -6.02
N ASN A 111 -4.87 13.31 -7.03
CA ASN A 111 -4.65 14.37 -8.02
C ASN A 111 -4.58 15.79 -7.42
N ALA A 112 -5.14 16.03 -6.23
CA ALA A 112 -5.07 17.35 -5.59
C ALA A 112 -3.63 17.73 -5.24
N TRP A 113 -2.86 16.77 -4.72
CA TRP A 113 -1.46 17.00 -4.39
C TRP A 113 -0.57 17.14 -5.63
N HIS A 114 -0.89 16.42 -6.71
CA HIS A 114 -0.20 16.62 -7.99
C HIS A 114 -0.42 18.02 -8.57
N LYS A 115 -1.67 18.53 -8.52
CA LYS A 115 -1.97 19.90 -8.93
C LYS A 115 -1.21 20.93 -8.08
N LYS A 116 -1.18 20.75 -6.75
CA LYS A 116 -0.41 21.62 -5.84
C LYS A 116 1.09 21.60 -6.15
N LYS A 117 1.66 20.42 -6.42
CA LYS A 117 3.06 20.29 -6.86
C LYS A 117 3.32 21.05 -8.14
N GLN A 118 2.47 20.88 -9.16
CA GLN A 118 2.64 21.57 -10.42
C GLN A 118 2.54 23.10 -10.27
N ALA A 119 1.63 23.58 -9.42
CA ALA A 119 1.51 25.00 -9.11
C ALA A 119 2.79 25.55 -8.44
N ALA A 120 3.34 24.84 -7.46
CA ALA A 120 4.59 25.24 -6.79
C ALA A 120 5.80 25.25 -7.74
N ILE A 121 5.89 24.27 -8.66
CA ILE A 121 6.93 24.24 -9.70
C ILE A 121 6.79 25.44 -10.63
N ASN A 122 5.57 25.75 -11.07
CA ASN A 122 5.31 26.90 -11.96
C ASN A 122 5.63 28.23 -11.26
N GLU A 123 5.27 28.39 -9.99
CA GLU A 123 5.59 29.56 -9.18
C GLU A 123 7.10 29.72 -8.99
N ARG A 124 7.81 28.61 -8.71
CA ARG A 124 9.27 28.62 -8.59
C ARG A 124 9.94 28.98 -9.91
N LYS A 125 9.47 28.42 -11.03
CA LYS A 125 9.96 28.75 -12.37
C LYS A 125 9.75 30.23 -12.69
N ALA A 126 8.56 30.76 -12.43
CA ALA A 126 8.26 32.18 -12.62
C ALA A 126 9.18 33.08 -11.77
N TYR A 127 9.47 32.68 -10.53
CA TYR A 127 10.44 33.38 -9.68
C TYR A 127 11.86 33.29 -10.22
N ASP A 128 12.30 32.11 -10.68
CA ASP A 128 13.64 31.89 -11.22
C ASP A 128 13.88 32.68 -12.51
N GLU A 129 12.84 32.94 -13.29
CA GLU A 129 12.86 33.81 -14.47
C GLU A 129 12.91 35.32 -14.14
N LEU A 130 12.68 35.73 -12.89
CA LEU A 130 12.73 37.14 -12.51
C LEU A 130 14.16 37.72 -12.59
N PRO A 131 14.31 38.99 -13.03
CA PRO A 131 15.56 39.74 -12.89
C PRO A 131 16.03 39.85 -11.44
N LEU A 132 17.36 39.95 -11.24
CA LEU A 132 17.99 39.97 -9.92
C LEU A 132 17.40 41.03 -8.97
N TYR A 133 17.16 42.25 -9.47
CA TYR A 133 16.60 43.34 -8.65
C TYR A 133 15.20 43.00 -8.09
N LYS A 134 14.36 42.27 -8.82
CA LYS A 134 13.03 41.85 -8.34
C LYS A 134 13.14 40.75 -7.29
N LYS A 135 14.10 39.84 -7.42
CA LYS A 135 14.39 38.80 -6.42
C LYS A 135 14.87 39.41 -5.11
N LEU A 136 15.77 40.40 -5.17
CA LEU A 136 16.23 41.15 -4.01
C LEU A 136 15.08 41.87 -3.29
N ALA A 137 14.19 42.53 -4.05
CA ALA A 137 13.02 43.20 -3.47
C ALA A 137 12.08 42.23 -2.73
N ILE A 138 11.97 40.97 -3.18
CA ILE A 138 11.20 39.93 -2.47
C ILE A 138 11.90 39.53 -1.18
N GLY A 139 13.22 39.30 -1.20
CA GLY A 139 13.99 38.89 -0.01
C GLY A 139 14.06 39.95 1.10
N ILE A 140 13.95 41.23 0.75
CA ILE A 140 13.94 42.34 1.72
C ILE A 140 12.55 42.52 2.37
N ASN A 141 11.48 42.03 1.73
CA ASN A 141 10.12 42.23 2.23
C ASN A 141 9.78 41.19 3.31
N PRO A 142 9.58 41.57 4.59
CA PRO A 142 9.31 40.61 5.66
C PRO A 142 7.97 39.88 5.52
N LYS A 143 7.05 40.39 4.68
CA LYS A 143 5.74 39.79 4.41
C LYS A 143 5.73 38.88 3.19
N LYS A 144 6.82 38.81 2.42
CA LYS A 144 6.92 37.95 1.24
C LYS A 144 8.11 37.01 1.40
N GLN A 145 7.93 35.77 1.02
CA GLN A 145 9.01 34.78 1.02
C GLN A 145 9.24 34.32 -0.41
N ALA A 146 10.48 33.95 -0.72
CA ALA A 146 10.78 33.31 -1.98
C ALA A 146 10.03 31.96 -2.03
N PRO A 147 9.49 31.57 -3.20
CA PRO A 147 8.80 30.29 -3.32
C PRO A 147 9.77 29.14 -3.04
N PRO A 148 9.27 28.05 -2.43
CA PRO A 148 10.09 26.92 -2.01
C PRO A 148 10.78 26.28 -3.22
N LYS A 149 11.96 25.70 -2.99
CA LYS A 149 12.70 24.98 -4.03
C LYS A 149 12.00 23.63 -4.28
N VAL A 150 11.14 23.60 -5.29
CA VAL A 150 10.39 22.41 -5.72
C VAL A 150 10.63 22.20 -7.21
N ASN A 151 10.88 20.96 -7.62
CA ASN A 151 11.05 20.56 -9.02
C ASN A 151 10.28 19.25 -9.30
N GLN A 152 10.43 18.70 -10.51
CA GLN A 152 9.77 17.46 -10.92
C GLN A 152 10.18 16.26 -10.06
N ASN A 153 11.41 16.24 -9.54
CA ASN A 153 11.95 15.16 -8.71
C ASN A 153 11.58 15.30 -7.22
N THR A 154 11.10 16.47 -6.79
CA THR A 154 10.65 16.68 -5.41
C THR A 154 9.47 15.76 -5.09
N PRO A 155 9.57 14.87 -4.10
CA PRO A 155 8.47 13.98 -3.76
C PRO A 155 7.27 14.76 -3.21
N THR A 156 6.07 14.25 -3.46
CA THR A 156 4.82 14.95 -3.09
C THR A 156 4.66 15.08 -1.57
N TRP A 157 5.20 14.14 -0.78
CA TRP A 157 5.17 14.19 0.68
C TRP A 157 5.97 15.38 1.25
N GLU A 158 7.05 15.81 0.59
CA GLU A 158 7.86 16.95 1.05
C GLU A 158 7.06 18.26 0.94
N ILE A 159 6.26 18.39 -0.12
CA ILE A 159 5.37 19.53 -0.36
C ILE A 159 4.24 19.55 0.69
N GLN A 160 3.73 18.37 1.04
CA GLN A 160 2.72 18.22 2.09
C GLN A 160 3.29 18.62 3.46
N GLN A 161 4.47 18.14 3.83
CA GLN A 161 5.12 18.49 5.10
C GLN A 161 5.43 19.99 5.22
N ARG A 162 5.88 20.64 4.13
CA ARG A 162 6.04 22.10 4.07
C ARG A 162 4.73 22.85 4.27
N GLN A 163 3.64 22.41 3.65
CA GLN A 163 2.31 23.02 3.85
C GLN A 163 1.78 22.86 5.28
N MET A 164 2.12 21.75 5.94
CA MET A 164 1.77 21.49 7.34
C MET A 164 2.73 22.18 8.33
N GLY A 165 3.73 22.91 7.84
CA GLY A 165 4.72 23.60 8.67
C GLY A 165 5.71 22.68 9.39
N LEU A 166 5.78 21.40 8.99
CA LEU A 166 6.69 20.41 9.58
C LEU A 166 8.13 20.58 9.07
N ILE A 167 8.28 21.13 7.87
CA ILE A 167 9.57 21.40 7.24
C ILE A 167 9.53 22.80 6.62
N LYS A 168 10.66 23.52 6.64
CA LYS A 168 10.82 24.84 6.04
C LYS A 168 11.38 24.77 4.62
#